data_AF-X0WGK6-F1
#
_entry.id   AF-X0WGK6-F1
#
_cell.length_a   1.000
_cell.length_b   1.000
_cell.length_c   1.000
_cell.angle_alpha   90.00
_cell.angle_beta   90.00
_cell.angle_gamma   90.00
#
_symmetry.space_group_name_H-M   'P 1'
#
loop_
_entity.id
_entity.type
_entity.pdbx_description
1 polymer ?
#
loop_
_entity_poly.entity_id
_entity_poly.type
_entity_poly.pdbx_seq_one_letter_code
_entity_poly.pdbx_strand_id
1 'polypeptide(L)' 'LVVNLEGDMIPGGWVDEQGRERRGFKQIRCEVQIKTVAPEEKVRKLHKLVEEKCPITDVINYGTEAKGEFNLI' A
#
# COMPACT_ATOMS: atom_id res chain seq x y z
N LEU A 1 15.35 11.40 4.54
CA LEU A 1 14.39 10.30 4.35
C LEU A 1 14.43 9.94 2.88
N VAL A 2 14.67 8.67 2.57
CA VAL A 2 14.56 8.14 1.21
C VAL A 2 13.59 6.96 1.28
N VAL A 3 12.68 6.87 0.32
CA VAL A 3 11.68 5.81 0.23
C VAL A 3 11.76 5.21 -1.16
N ASN A 4 12.06 3.91 -1.24
CA ASN A 4 12.04 3.15 -2.47
C ASN A 4 10.76 2.31 -2.51
N LEU A 5 10.06 2.34 -3.65
CA LEU A 5 8.82 1.60 -3.85
C LEU A 5 8.94 0.74 -5.09
N GLU A 6 8.55 -0.52 -4.96
CA GLU A 6 8.44 -1.46 -6.06
C GLU A 6 7.11 -2.21 -5.98
N GLY A 7 6.59 -2.66 -7.12
CA GLY A 7 5.39 -3.48 -7.12
C GLY A 7 5.26 -4.34 -8.36
N ASP A 8 4.62 -5.49 -8.19
CA ASP A 8 4.36 -6.44 -9.27
C ASP A 8 2.90 -6.28 -9.71
N MET A 9 2.70 -5.92 -10.97
CA MET A 9 1.38 -5.83 -11.59
C MET A 9 1.23 -6.93 -12.62
N ILE A 10 0.04 -7.52 -12.72
CA ILE A 10 -0.31 -8.47 -13.78
C ILE A 10 -1.27 -7.75 -14.74
N PRO A 11 -0.79 -7.32 -15.92
CA PRO A 11 -1.64 -6.69 -16.93
C PRO A 11 -2.75 -7.65 -17.37
N GLY A 12 -4.00 -7.22 -17.28
CA GLY A 12 -5.18 -8.07 -17.50
C GLY A 12 -5.76 -8.71 -16.24
N GLY A 13 -5.04 -8.63 -15.11
CA GLY A 13 -5.47 -9.11 -13.81
C GLY A 13 -5.07 -10.55 -13.49
N TRP A 14 -5.47 -11.01 -12.31
CA TRP A 14 -5.14 -12.32 -11.74
C TRP A 14 -6.26 -12.79 -10.81
N VAL A 15 -6.25 -14.08 -10.44
CA VAL A 15 -7.20 -14.64 -9.46
C VAL A 15 -6.48 -14.87 -8.15
N ASP A 16 -7.04 -14.37 -7.04
CA ASP A 16 -6.47 -14.57 -5.71
C ASP A 16 -6.79 -15.95 -5.11
N GLU A 17 -6.21 -16.24 -3.95
CA GLU A 17 -6.40 -17.53 -3.26
C GLU A 17 -7.86 -17.77 -2.84
N GLN A 18 -8.70 -16.73 -2.84
CA GLN A 18 -10.13 -16.79 -2.55
C GLN A 18 -10.99 -16.85 -3.83
N GLY A 19 -10.37 -16.99 -5.00
CA GLY A 19 -11.07 -17.11 -6.29
C GLY A 19 -11.57 -15.78 -6.86
N ARG A 20 -11.12 -14.63 -6.36
CA ARG A 20 -11.57 -13.31 -6.83
C ARG A 20 -10.65 -12.78 -7.93
N GLU A 21 -11.23 -12.23 -8.99
CA GLU A 21 -10.48 -11.50 -10.01
C GLU A 21 -9.97 -10.15 -9.47
N ARG A 22 -8.67 -9.89 -9.66
CA ARG A 22 -7.95 -8.69 -9.19
C ARG A 22 -7.24 -8.07 -10.38
N ARG A 23 -7.45 -6.77 -10.62
CA ARG A 23 -6.84 -6.03 -11.75
C ARG A 23 -5.70 -5.08 -11.35
N GLY A 24 -5.35 -5.05 -10.06
CA GLY A 24 -4.31 -4.18 -9.50
C GLY A 24 -2.97 -4.89 -9.25
N PHE A 25 -2.11 -4.25 -8.46
CA PHE A 25 -0.85 -4.83 -8.00
C PHE A 25 -1.10 -6.11 -7.19
N LYS A 26 -0.29 -7.13 -7.47
CA LYS A 26 -0.25 -8.37 -6.69
C LYS A 26 0.56 -8.18 -5.41
N GLN A 27 1.64 -7.40 -5.47
CA GLN A 27 2.47 -7.07 -4.33
C GLN A 27 3.04 -5.66 -4.48
N ILE A 28 3.18 -4.95 -3.36
CA ILE A 28 3.92 -3.69 -3.24
C ILE A 28 4.94 -3.87 -2.12
N ARG A 29 6.16 -3.39 -2.35
CA ARG A 29 7.30 -3.43 -1.41
C ARG A 29 7.77 -2.00 -1.18
N CYS A 30 7.99 -1.66 0.08
CA CYS A 30 8.45 -0.34 0.51
C CYS A 30 9.71 -0.49 1.35
N GLU A 31 10.78 0.17 0.94
CA GLU A 31 12.02 0.26 1.70
C GLU A 31 12.21 1.72 2.15
N VAL A 32 12.34 1.92 3.47
CA VAL A 32 12.45 3.25 4.08
C VAL A 32 13.81 3.43 4.72
N GLN A 33 14.57 4.44 4.25
CA GLN A 33 15.88 4.80 4.79
C GLN A 33 15.81 6.14 5.51
N ILE A 34 16.07 6.11 6.83
CA ILE A 34 15.96 7.28 7.72
C ILE A 34 17.33 7.66 8.27
N LYS A 35 17.86 8.78 7.81
CA LYS A 35 19.02 9.43 8.43
C LYS A 35 18.53 10.35 9.56
N THR A 36 18.88 10.02 10.81
CA THR A 36 18.46 10.80 11.99
C THR A 36 19.47 10.65 13.13
N VAL A 37 19.49 11.64 14.03
CA VAL A 37 20.23 11.60 15.30
C VAL A 37 19.37 11.04 16.45
N ALA A 38 18.09 10.76 16.20
CA ALA A 38 17.19 10.20 17.20
C ALA A 38 17.56 8.75 17.54
N PRO A 39 17.30 8.29 18.78
CA PRO A 39 17.51 6.89 19.16
C PRO A 39 16.71 5.92 18.28
N GLU A 40 17.32 4.78 17.96
CA GLU A 40 16.71 3.73 17.12
C GLU A 40 15.32 3.30 17.63
N GLU A 41 15.14 3.22 18.94
CA GLU A 41 13.86 2.88 19.56
C GLU A 41 12.72 3.82 19.14
N LYS A 42 13.00 5.13 19.05
CA LYS A 42 11.99 6.11 18.60
C LYS A 42 11.67 5.94 17.11
N VAL A 43 12.68 5.61 16.31
CA VAL A 43 12.50 5.35 14.87
C VAL A 43 11.67 4.08 14.65
N ARG A 44 11.92 3.01 15.42
CA ARG A 44 11.11 1.78 15.39
C ARG A 44 9.67 2.02 15.82
N LYS A 45 9.44 2.84 16.86
CA LYS A 45 8.10 3.25 17.29
C LYS A 45 7.37 4.01 16.19
N LEU A 46 8.06 4.91 15.49
CA LEU A 46 7.50 5.62 14.34
C LEU A 46 7.15 4.65 13.21
N HIS A 47 8.04 3.73 12.84
CA HIS A 47 7.79 2.74 11.80
C HIS A 47 6.54 1.90 12.10
N LYS A 48 6.45 1.37 13.33
CA LYS A 48 5.29 0.60 13.78
C LYS A 48 4.00 1.41 13.71
N LEU A 49 4.04 2.69 14.11
CA LEU A 49 2.88 3.56 14.02
C LEU A 49 2.43 3.78 12.57
N VAL A 50 3.38 3.93 11.63
CA VAL A 50 3.06 4.06 10.21
C VAL A 50 2.42 2.77 9.68
N GLU A 51 2.97 1.60 10.01
CA GLU A 51 2.39 0.30 9.61
C GLU A 51 0.96 0.11 10.15
N GLU A 52 0.69 0.54 11.38
CA GLU A 52 -0.61 0.40 12.03
C GLU A 52 -1.65 1.45 11.62
N LYS A 53 -1.22 2.64 11.18
CA LYS A 53 -2.10 3.80 11.01
C LYS A 53 -2.12 4.39 9.60
N CYS A 54 -1.32 3.88 8.67
CA CYS A 54 -1.31 4.39 7.29
C CYS A 54 -2.66 4.12 6.60
N PRO A 55 -3.42 5.17 6.24
CA PRO A 55 -4.73 4.99 5.60
C PRO A 55 -4.63 4.31 4.23
N ILE A 56 -3.54 4.57 3.49
CA ILE A 56 -3.34 3.99 2.16
C ILE A 56 -3.07 2.48 2.27
N THR A 57 -2.33 2.04 3.27
CA THR A 57 -2.10 0.61 3.52
C THR A 57 -3.42 -0.11 3.84
N ASP A 58 -4.28 0.52 4.64
CA ASP A 58 -5.62 0.01 4.96
C ASP A 58 -6.49 -0.14 3.70
N VAL A 59 -6.56 0.91 2.88
CA VAL A 59 -7.27 0.89 1.58
C VAL A 59 -6.74 -0.22 0.66
N ILE A 60 -5.43 -0.44 0.60
CA ILE A 60 -4.83 -1.49 -0.24
C ILE A 60 -5.20 -2.89 0.27
N ASN A 61 -5.14 -3.12 1.57
CA ASN A 61 -5.35 -4.43 2.17
C ASN A 61 -6.82 -4.84 2.22
N TYR A 62 -7.72 -3.91 2.53
CA TYR A 62 -9.12 -4.21 2.77
C TYR A 62 -10.05 -3.74 1.64
N GLY A 63 -9.57 -2.82 0.79
CA GLY A 63 -10.38 -2.18 -0.23
C GLY A 63 -11.34 -1.15 0.37
N THR A 64 -11.56 -0.06 -0.35
CA THR A 64 -12.60 0.92 -0.05
C THR A 64 -13.55 1.00 -1.23
N GLU A 65 -14.85 1.07 -0.95
CA GLU A 65 -15.87 1.18 -1.99
C GLU A 65 -15.68 2.50 -2.76
N ALA A 66 -15.52 2.40 -4.09
CA ALA A 66 -15.48 3.54 -4.99
C ALA A 66 -16.74 3.54 -5.86
N LYS A 67 -17.48 4.65 -5.85
CA LYS A 67 -18.67 4.87 -6.69
C LYS A 67 -18.38 5.98 -7.68
N GLY A 68 -18.88 5.83 -8.90
CA GLY A 68 -18.80 6.82 -9.95
C GLY A 68 -20.14 6.96 -10.65
N GLU A 69 -20.45 8.18 -11.06
CA GLU A 69 -21.63 8.51 -11.88
C GLU A 69 -21.14 9.07 -13.21
N PHE A 70 -21.87 8.79 -14.29
CA PHE A 70 -21.60 9.38 -15.60
C PHE A 70 -22.88 9.95 -16.18
N ASN A 71 -22.75 11.02 -16.97
CA ASN A 71 -23.85 11.62 -17.71
C ASN A 71 -23.42 11.80 -19.17
N LEU A 72 -24.27 11.40 -20.11
CA LEU A 72 -24.09 11.70 -21.54
C LEU A 72 -24.72 13.06 -21.84
N ILE A 73 -24.01 13.86 -22.64
CA ILE A 73 -24.46 15.15 -23.17
C ILE A 73 -24.82 14.96 -24.64
#